data_AF-A0A382TST4-F1
#
_entry.id   AF-A0A382TST4-F1
#
_cell.length_a   1.000
_cell.length_b   1.000
_cell.length_c   1.000
_cell.angle_alpha   90.00
_cell.angle_beta   90.00
_cell.angle_gamma   90.00
#
_symmetry.space_group_name_H-M   'P 1'
#
loop_
_entity.id
_entity.type
_entity.pdbx_description
1 polymer ?
#
loop_
_entity_poly.entity_id
_entity_poly.type
_entity_poly.pdbx_seq_one_letter_code
_entity_poly.pdbx_strand_id
1 'polypeptide(L)'
;MEIVHVSADTDAEEVHEVLVSDGCLVIDNLIPLETVDVIQSEMAPFVEATPLGETAFDGFQTRRSGSLIARSPASRDVIMDPLVLAVTDRALAHATNYQLHCTQVIEIGPGSAPQVIHRDQWAFDMFPFP
;
A
#
# COMPACT_ATOMS: atom_id res chain seq x y z
N MET A 1 12.91 6.82 -16.97
CA MET A 1 11.92 7.75 -16.41
C MET A 1 12.02 7.59 -14.91
N GLU A 2 12.25 8.67 -14.18
CA GLU A 2 12.27 8.63 -12.72
C GLU A 2 10.83 8.67 -12.19
N ILE A 3 10.60 8.13 -11.00
CA ILE A 3 9.29 8.24 -10.34
C ILE A 3 9.14 9.69 -9.85
N VAL A 4 7.97 10.29 -10.06
CA VAL A 4 7.67 11.64 -9.59
C VAL A 4 7.49 11.66 -8.07
N HIS A 5 8.05 12.67 -7.42
CA HIS A 5 7.89 12.94 -5.99
C HIS A 5 7.14 14.25 -5.76
N VAL A 6 6.23 14.26 -4.80
CA VAL A 6 5.43 15.42 -4.37
C VAL A 6 5.42 15.53 -2.85
N SER A 7 5.06 16.68 -2.28
CA SER A 7 4.94 16.82 -0.83
C SER A 7 3.55 16.42 -0.33
N ALA A 8 3.42 16.21 0.98
CA ALA A 8 2.13 15.93 1.63
C ALA A 8 1.11 17.09 1.54
N ASP A 9 1.56 18.30 1.16
CA ASP A 9 0.71 19.49 0.99
C ASP A 9 0.27 19.70 -0.48
N THR A 10 0.71 18.84 -1.40
CA THR A 10 0.32 18.93 -2.82
C THR A 10 -1.18 18.69 -3.00
N ASP A 11 -1.81 19.44 -3.90
CA ASP A 11 -3.25 19.32 -4.15
C ASP A 11 -3.61 17.94 -4.71
N ALA A 12 -4.73 17.39 -4.24
CA ALA A 12 -5.17 16.05 -4.65
C ALA A 12 -5.46 15.93 -6.16
N GLU A 13 -5.83 17.01 -6.85
CA GLU A 13 -5.96 17.06 -8.30
C GLU A 13 -4.59 16.87 -8.99
N GLU A 14 -3.56 17.59 -8.54
CA GLU A 14 -2.19 17.46 -9.07
C GLU A 14 -1.64 16.05 -8.82
N VAL A 15 -1.83 15.50 -7.62
CA VAL A 15 -1.43 14.11 -7.32
C VAL A 15 -2.15 13.12 -8.23
N HIS A 16 -3.46 13.31 -8.44
CA HIS A 16 -4.24 12.44 -9.32
C HIS A 16 -3.80 12.54 -10.79
N GLU A 17 -3.52 13.74 -11.29
CA GLU A 17 -3.05 13.95 -12.67
C GLU A 17 -1.75 13.18 -12.95
N VAL A 18 -0.78 13.28 -12.04
CA VAL A 18 0.48 12.51 -12.13
C VAL A 18 0.21 11.01 -12.06
N LEU A 19 -0.67 10.56 -11.15
CA LEU A 19 -1.01 9.14 -11.04
C LEU A 19 -1.61 8.59 -12.34
N VAL A 20 -2.46 9.37 -13.01
CA VAL A 20 -3.07 8.98 -14.30
C VAL A 20 -2.04 8.96 -15.43
N SER A 21 -1.12 9.93 -15.49
CA SER A 21 -0.13 9.99 -16.57
C SER A 21 0.98 8.95 -16.44
N ASP A 22 1.47 8.73 -15.22
CA ASP A 22 2.71 7.99 -14.96
C ASP A 22 2.46 6.61 -14.34
N GLY A 23 1.24 6.37 -13.83
CA GLY A 23 0.84 5.12 -13.18
C GLY A 23 1.39 4.93 -11.76
N CYS A 24 2.29 5.79 -11.30
CA CYS A 24 2.82 5.81 -9.93
C CYS A 24 3.46 7.16 -9.58
N LEU A 25 3.53 7.47 -8.28
CA LEU A 25 4.26 8.61 -7.71
C LEU A 25 4.57 8.33 -6.23
N VAL A 26 5.42 9.16 -5.62
CA VAL A 26 5.72 9.14 -4.18
C VAL A 26 5.25 10.45 -3.54
N ILE A 27 4.51 10.34 -2.44
CA ILE A 27 4.19 11.48 -1.56
C ILE A 27 5.19 11.46 -0.40
N ASP A 28 6.11 12.42 -0.38
CA ASP A 28 7.17 12.47 0.60
C ASP A 28 6.66 12.90 1.98
N ASN A 29 7.08 12.18 3.03
CA ASN A 29 6.79 12.49 4.43
C ASN A 29 5.28 12.63 4.74
N LEU A 30 4.43 11.84 4.08
CA LEU A 30 2.96 11.86 4.30
C LEU A 30 2.59 11.67 5.78
N ILE A 31 3.32 10.81 6.49
CA ILE A 31 3.11 10.55 7.91
C ILE A 31 4.40 10.76 8.72
N PRO A 32 4.31 11.19 9.99
CA PRO A 32 5.47 11.32 10.86
C PRO A 32 6.18 9.98 11.09
N LEU A 33 7.50 10.02 11.28
CA LEU A 33 8.29 8.81 11.58
C LEU A 33 7.84 8.15 12.89
N GLU A 34 7.38 8.92 13.89
CA GLU A 34 6.84 8.33 15.12
C GLU A 34 5.60 7.44 14.85
N THR A 35 4.76 7.80 13.89
CA THR A 35 3.59 6.99 13.52
C THR A 35 4.03 5.69 12.86
N VAL A 36 5.08 5.74 12.04
CA VAL A 36 5.69 4.55 11.44
C VAL A 36 6.23 3.61 12.52
N ASP A 37 6.96 4.14 13.51
CA ASP A 37 7.53 3.35 14.61
C ASP A 37 6.44 2.68 15.46
N VAL A 38 5.33 3.38 15.73
CA VAL A 38 4.20 2.81 16.46
C VAL A 38 3.55 1.67 15.66
N ILE A 39 3.30 1.86 14.36
CA ILE A 39 2.72 0.80 13.51
C ILE A 39 3.65 -0.43 13.47
N GLN A 40 4.97 -0.22 13.34
CA GLN A 40 5.94 -1.31 13.36
C GLN A 40 5.89 -2.08 14.69
N SER A 41 5.88 -1.38 15.83
CA SER A 41 5.81 -1.99 17.16
C SER A 41 4.51 -2.78 17.37
N GLU A 42 3.36 -2.21 16.96
CA GLU A 42 2.05 -2.87 17.05
C GLU A 42 1.99 -4.13 16.18
N MET A 43 2.62 -4.10 15.00
CA MET A 43 2.61 -5.22 14.06
C MET A 43 3.67 -6.29 14.34
N ALA A 44 4.77 -5.95 15.02
CA ALA A 44 5.92 -6.84 15.27
C ALA A 44 5.55 -8.25 15.76
N PRO A 45 4.73 -8.44 16.82
CA PRO A 45 4.40 -9.80 17.29
C PRO A 45 3.63 -10.63 16.24
N PHE A 46 2.86 -9.97 15.37
CA PHE A 46 2.14 -10.65 14.30
C PHE A 46 3.05 -10.98 13.12
N VAL A 47 4.00 -10.10 12.81
CA VAL A 47 5.01 -10.34 11.78
C VAL A 47 5.90 -11.50 12.20
N GLU A 48 6.44 -11.50 13.42
CA GLU A 48 7.31 -12.57 13.94
C GLU A 48 6.62 -13.95 13.92
N ALA A 49 5.32 -13.99 14.23
CA ALA A 49 4.52 -15.21 14.20
C ALA A 49 4.10 -15.65 12.78
N THR A 50 4.28 -14.81 11.76
CA THR A 50 3.89 -15.12 10.38
C THR A 50 4.90 -16.05 9.73
N PRO A 51 4.46 -17.21 9.17
CA PRO A 51 5.33 -18.08 8.39
C PRO A 51 5.94 -17.38 7.17
N LEU A 52 7.08 -17.88 6.72
CA LEU A 52 7.67 -17.45 5.46
C LEU A 52 6.78 -17.89 4.28
N GLY A 53 6.85 -17.16 3.17
CA GLY A 53 6.13 -17.51 1.95
C GLY A 53 6.50 -18.89 1.41
N GLU A 54 5.53 -19.55 0.78
CA GLU A 54 5.68 -20.92 0.29
C GLU A 54 5.88 -21.00 -1.23
N THR A 55 5.81 -19.85 -1.91
CA THR A 55 5.89 -19.75 -3.37
C THR A 55 6.93 -18.73 -3.81
N ALA A 56 7.36 -18.83 -5.07
CA ALA A 56 8.24 -17.82 -5.68
C ALA A 56 7.58 -16.43 -5.79
N PHE A 57 6.24 -16.38 -5.82
CA PHE A 57 5.50 -15.12 -5.83
C PHE A 57 5.48 -14.48 -4.43
N ASP A 58 5.17 -15.27 -3.40
CA ASP A 58 5.11 -14.79 -2.02
C ASP A 58 6.50 -14.42 -1.49
N GLY A 59 7.51 -15.19 -1.90
CA GLY A 59 8.90 -15.08 -1.49
C GLY A 59 9.23 -16.02 -0.33
N PHE A 60 10.14 -16.97 -0.55
CA PHE A 60 10.55 -17.96 0.46
C PHE A 60 11.25 -17.37 1.69
N GLN A 61 11.63 -16.10 1.65
CA GLN A 61 12.23 -15.35 2.76
C GLN A 61 11.39 -14.10 3.10
N THR A 62 10.14 -14.05 2.66
CA THR A 62 9.24 -12.91 2.88
C THR A 62 8.14 -13.30 3.85
N ARG A 63 7.84 -12.43 4.82
CA ARG A 63 6.64 -12.54 5.66
C ARG A 63 5.59 -11.53 5.22
N ARG A 64 4.34 -11.96 5.24
CA ARG A 64 3.18 -11.19 4.74
C ARG A 64 2.07 -11.22 5.78
N SER A 65 1.96 -10.16 6.58
CA SER A 65 1.05 -10.10 7.72
C SER A 65 -0.08 -9.11 7.46
N GLY A 66 -1.31 -9.60 7.39
CA GLY A 66 -2.48 -8.75 7.15
C GLY A 66 -3.11 -8.15 8.40
N SER A 67 -4.32 -7.59 8.21
CA SER A 67 -5.25 -7.17 9.27
C SER A 67 -4.79 -5.98 10.13
N LEU A 68 -4.14 -4.99 9.53
CA LEU A 68 -3.62 -3.82 10.25
C LEU A 68 -4.74 -3.06 10.99
N ILE A 69 -5.95 -2.92 10.41
CA ILE A 69 -7.09 -2.28 11.10
C ILE A 69 -7.36 -2.92 12.48
N ALA A 70 -7.26 -4.24 12.56
CA ALA A 70 -7.54 -5.00 13.78
C ALA A 70 -6.33 -5.03 14.74
N ARG A 71 -5.11 -4.94 14.22
CA ARG A 71 -3.86 -5.19 14.94
C ARG A 71 -3.09 -3.93 15.31
N SER A 72 -3.29 -2.84 14.58
CA SER A 72 -2.61 -1.56 14.73
C SER A 72 -3.62 -0.41 14.71
N PRO A 73 -4.06 0.10 15.87
CA PRO A 73 -4.82 1.33 15.97
C PRO A 73 -4.18 2.51 15.23
N ALA A 74 -2.85 2.66 15.29
CA ALA A 74 -2.14 3.76 14.65
C ALA A 74 -2.24 3.73 13.11
N SER A 75 -2.38 2.55 12.49
CA SER A 75 -2.56 2.44 11.04
C SER A 75 -3.86 3.03 10.53
N ARG A 76 -4.87 3.21 11.38
CA ARG A 76 -6.20 3.68 10.98
C ARG A 76 -6.16 5.12 10.48
N ASP A 77 -5.36 5.96 11.11
CA ASP A 77 -5.22 7.36 10.70
C ASP A 77 -4.53 7.46 9.34
N VAL A 78 -3.58 6.55 9.04
CA VAL A 78 -2.92 6.46 7.72
C VAL A 78 -3.89 5.98 6.64
N ILE A 79 -4.72 4.97 6.96
CA ILE A 79 -5.76 4.46 6.05
C ILE A 79 -6.80 5.54 5.73
N MET A 80 -7.07 6.41 6.69
CA MET A 80 -8.06 7.49 6.61
C MET A 80 -7.44 8.84 6.25
N ASP A 81 -6.21 8.88 5.76
CA ASP A 81 -5.52 10.12 5.42
C ASP A 81 -6.33 10.95 4.39
N PRO A 82 -6.59 12.25 4.64
CA PRO A 82 -7.42 13.06 3.77
C PRO A 82 -6.91 13.18 2.33
N LEU A 83 -5.60 13.25 2.12
CA LEU A 83 -5.02 13.36 0.78
C LEU A 83 -5.17 12.02 0.04
N VAL A 84 -4.88 10.90 0.71
CA VAL A 84 -5.06 9.55 0.14
C VAL A 84 -6.52 9.31 -0.26
N LEU A 85 -7.48 9.65 0.61
CA LEU A 85 -8.91 9.50 0.31
C LEU A 85 -9.34 10.44 -0.83
N ALA A 86 -8.89 11.69 -0.85
CA ALA A 86 -9.22 12.65 -1.91
C ALA A 86 -8.69 12.24 -3.29
N VAL A 87 -7.50 11.61 -3.35
CA VAL A 87 -6.94 11.04 -4.59
C VAL A 87 -7.70 9.77 -4.98
N THR A 88 -8.05 8.92 -4.02
CA THR A 88 -8.84 7.70 -4.25
C THR A 88 -10.23 8.02 -4.79
N ASP A 89 -10.91 9.02 -4.23
CA ASP A 89 -12.21 9.52 -4.70
C ASP A 89 -12.17 9.93 -6.18
N ARG A 90 -11.07 10.58 -6.60
CA ARG A 90 -10.87 10.99 -7.99
C ARG A 90 -10.58 9.78 -8.89
N ALA A 91 -9.67 8.91 -8.47
CA ALA A 91 -9.28 7.73 -9.24
C ALA A 91 -10.46 6.76 -9.45
N LEU A 92 -11.36 6.67 -8.47
CA LEU A 92 -12.55 5.83 -8.47
C LEU A 92 -13.84 6.62 -8.69
N ALA A 93 -13.79 7.82 -9.27
CA ALA A 93 -14.97 8.67 -9.49
C ALA A 93 -16.07 8.03 -10.36
N HIS A 94 -15.74 6.97 -11.08
CA HIS A 94 -16.67 6.15 -11.87
C HIS A 94 -17.45 5.14 -11.02
N ALA A 95 -17.01 4.85 -9.79
CA ALA A 95 -17.63 3.92 -8.86
C ALA A 95 -18.59 4.65 -7.92
N THR A 96 -19.69 3.99 -7.53
CA THR A 96 -20.63 4.56 -6.56
C THR A 96 -20.04 4.65 -5.15
N ASN A 97 -19.17 3.69 -4.80
CA ASN A 97 -18.45 3.60 -3.52
C ASN A 97 -17.23 2.68 -3.72
N TYR A 98 -16.25 2.78 -2.81
CA TYR A 98 -15.14 1.84 -2.70
C TYR A 98 -14.95 1.37 -1.26
N GLN A 99 -14.25 0.25 -1.11
CA GLN A 99 -13.94 -0.34 0.18
C GLN A 99 -12.48 -0.75 0.20
N LEU A 100 -11.86 -0.65 1.37
CA LEU A 100 -10.51 -1.14 1.56
C LEU A 100 -10.46 -2.64 1.31
N HIS A 101 -9.70 -3.06 0.30
CA HIS A 101 -9.55 -4.47 -0.06
C HIS A 101 -8.76 -5.23 1.01
N CYS A 102 -7.52 -4.81 1.26
CA CYS A 102 -6.65 -5.43 2.25
C CYS A 102 -5.64 -4.43 2.80
N THR A 103 -5.13 -4.74 3.99
CA THR A 103 -3.95 -4.08 4.57
C THR A 103 -2.91 -5.14 4.86
N GLN A 104 -1.64 -4.83 4.61
CA GLN A 104 -0.58 -5.81 4.70
C GLN A 104 0.76 -5.15 5.05
N VAL A 105 1.49 -5.78 5.97
CA VAL A 105 2.93 -5.57 6.17
C VAL A 105 3.67 -6.64 5.37
N ILE A 106 4.69 -6.21 4.62
CA ILE A 106 5.55 -7.09 3.82
C ILE A 106 6.98 -6.94 4.35
N GLU A 107 7.47 -7.96 5.05
CA GLU A 107 8.86 -8.02 5.53
C GLU A 107 9.67 -8.86 4.55
N ILE A 108 10.55 -8.21 3.79
CA ILE A 108 11.44 -8.88 2.83
C ILE A 108 12.73 -9.26 3.54
N GLY A 109 12.94 -10.55 3.74
CA GLY A 109 14.14 -11.08 4.38
C GLY A 109 15.38 -11.08 3.46
N PRO A 110 16.57 -11.29 4.04
CA PRO A 110 17.84 -11.28 3.31
C PRO A 110 17.88 -12.28 2.15
N GLY A 111 18.44 -11.87 1.01
CA GLY A 111 18.61 -12.73 -0.15
C GLY A 111 17.33 -13.04 -0.94
N SER A 112 16.21 -12.40 -0.60
CA SER A 112 14.97 -12.49 -1.39
C SER A 112 15.19 -12.10 -2.86
N ALA A 113 14.65 -12.89 -3.77
CA ALA A 113 14.69 -12.59 -5.20
C ALA A 113 13.73 -11.43 -5.54
N PRO A 114 14.02 -10.65 -6.60
CA PRO A 114 13.05 -9.70 -7.14
C PRO A 114 11.76 -10.42 -7.57
N GLN A 115 10.61 -9.81 -7.31
CA GLN A 115 9.36 -10.31 -7.87
C GLN A 115 9.33 -10.12 -9.38
N VAL A 116 8.62 -11.00 -10.08
CA VAL A 116 8.33 -10.83 -11.50
C VAL A 116 7.50 -9.57 -11.73
N ILE A 117 7.64 -8.94 -12.90
CA ILE A 117 6.77 -7.82 -13.27
C ILE A 117 5.33 -8.33 -13.35
N HIS A 118 4.43 -7.68 -12.61
CA HIS A 118 3.01 -8.03 -12.55
C HIS A 118 2.13 -6.79 -12.37
N ARG A 119 0.82 -6.97 -12.48
CA ARG A 119 -0.19 -5.99 -12.05
C ARG A 119 -1.03 -6.59 -10.95
N ASP A 120 -1.20 -5.87 -9.86
CA ASP A 120 -2.01 -6.32 -8.71
C ASP A 120 -3.45 -6.67 -9.11
N GLN A 121 -4.01 -5.95 -10.09
CA GLN A 121 -5.37 -6.23 -10.57
C GLN A 121 -5.52 -7.65 -11.13
N TRP A 122 -4.45 -8.34 -11.55
CA TRP A 122 -4.53 -9.72 -12.06
C TRP A 122 -5.06 -10.72 -11.03
N ALA A 123 -5.01 -10.41 -9.74
CA ALA A 123 -5.71 -11.18 -8.71
C ALA A 123 -7.24 -11.23 -8.93
N PHE A 124 -7.77 -10.33 -9.75
CA PHE A 124 -9.19 -10.16 -10.05
C PHE A 124 -9.52 -10.34 -11.53
N ASP A 125 -8.71 -11.08 -12.29
CA ASP A 125 -8.85 -11.27 -13.74
C ASP A 125 -10.14 -11.99 -14.18
N MET A 126 -10.93 -12.48 -13.21
CA MET A 126 -12.29 -12.95 -13.44
C MET A 126 -13.30 -11.82 -13.70
N PHE A 127 -12.93 -10.56 -13.48
CA PHE A 127 -13.74 -9.39 -13.84
C PHE A 127 -13.22 -8.71 -15.13
N PRO A 128 -14.11 -8.13 -15.95
CA PRO A 128 -13.68 -7.28 -17.04
C PRO A 128 -13.00 -6.03 -16.45
N PHE A 129 -11.74 -5.79 -16.81
CA PHE A 129 -11.08 -4.53 -16.54
C PHE A 129 -11.51 -3.47 -17.58
N PRO A 130 -11.55 -2.19 -17.20
CA PRO A 130 -11.63 -1.09 -18.16
C PRO A 130 -10.44 -1.09 -19.14
#